data_AF-A0A1I4B1S7-F1
#
_entry.id   AF-A0A1I4B1S7-F1
#
_cell.length_a   1.000
_cell.length_b   1.000
_cell.length_c   1.000
_cell.angle_alpha   90.00
_cell.angle_beta   90.00
_cell.angle_gamma   90.00
#
_symmetry.space_group_name_H-M   'P 1'
#
loop_
_entity.id
_entity.type
_entity.pdbx_description
1 polymer ?
#
loop_
_entity_poly.entity_id
_entity_poly.type
_entity_poly.pdbx_seq_one_letter_code
_entity_poly.pdbx_strand_id
1 'polypeptide(L)' 'MIMTFILYIGALTIPIWGIVFCLTLIRIIEKIHLEEDHPLETFWFTVSFVVMITVITYILGSL' A
#
# COMPACT_ATOMS: atom_id res chain seq x y z
N MET A 1 -12.77 -0.73 20.99
CA MET A 1 -12.06 0.54 21.29
C MET A 1 -10.64 0.54 20.72
N ILE A 2 -9.76 -0.40 21.08
CA ILE A 2 -8.39 -0.50 20.49
C ILE A 2 -8.39 -0.75 18.98
N MET A 3 -9.20 -1.69 18.48
CA MET A 3 -9.29 -2.01 17.04
C MET A 3 -9.71 -0.78 16.22
N THR A 4 -10.68 -0.01 16.71
CA THR A 4 -11.18 1.22 16.08
C THR A 4 -10.11 2.30 16.00
N PHE A 5 -9.28 2.44 17.04
CA PHE A 5 -8.20 3.43 17.07
C PHE A 5 -7.09 3.10 16.06
N ILE A 6 -6.71 1.83 15.95
CA ILE A 6 -5.73 1.34 14.97
C ILE A 6 -6.21 1.62 13.54
N LEU A 7 -7.50 1.41 13.28
CA LEU A 7 -8.08 1.60 11.95
C LEU A 7 -8.25 3.07 11.58
N TYR A 8 -8.49 3.94 12.57
CA TYR A 8 -8.52 5.38 12.36
C TYR A 8 -7.13 5.94 12.01
N ILE A 9 -6.09 5.48 12.71
CA ILE A 9 -4.69 5.81 12.36
C ILE A 9 -4.34 5.23 10.99
N GLY A 10 -4.73 3.97 10.72
CA GLY A 10 -4.54 3.33 9.42
C GLY A 10 -5.15 4.15 8.29
N ALA A 11 -6.38 4.62 8.45
CA ALA A 11 -7.08 5.47 7.48
C ALA A 11 -6.35 6.81 7.24
N LEU A 12 -5.80 7.43 8.27
CA LEU A 12 -5.00 8.66 8.13
C LEU A 12 -3.68 8.43 7.37
N THR A 13 -3.14 7.22 7.42
CA THR A 13 -1.91 6.86 6.69
C THR A 13 -2.15 6.42 5.25
N ILE A 14 -3.39 6.19 4.82
CA ILE A 14 -3.73 5.81 3.43
C ILE A 14 -3.15 6.73 2.35
N PRO A 15 -3.20 8.08 2.46
CA PRO A 15 -2.57 8.93 1.45
C PRO A 15 -1.06 8.69 1.32
N ILE A 16 -0.38 8.38 2.42
CA ILE A 16 1.06 8.05 2.44
C ILE A 16 1.28 6.72 1.72
N TRP A 17 0.49 5.69 2.05
CA TRP A 17 0.57 4.39 1.39
C TRP A 17 0.27 4.46 -0.11
N GLY A 18 -0.66 5.33 -0.54
CA GLY A 18 -0.94 5.59 -1.95
C GLY A 18 0.25 6.18 -2.69
N ILE A 19 0.95 7.15 -2.09
CA ILE A 19 2.19 7.71 -2.66
C ILE A 19 3.26 6.62 -2.78
N VAL A 20 3.46 5.83 -1.73
CA VAL A 20 4.43 4.72 -1.73
C VAL A 20 4.08 3.70 -2.82
N PHE A 21 2.81 3.33 -2.95
CA PHE A 21 2.33 2.42 -3.97
C PHE A 21 2.63 2.94 -5.38
N CYS A 22 2.27 4.19 -5.69
CA CYS A 22 2.50 4.81 -7.00
C CYS A 22 4.00 4.89 -7.34
N LEU A 23 4.84 5.35 -6.40
CA LEU A 23 6.28 5.46 -6.63
C LEU A 23 6.93 4.09 -6.81
N THR A 24 6.49 3.09 -6.05
CA THR A 24 7.01 1.72 -6.16
C THR A 24 6.59 1.08 -7.48
N LEU A 25 5.36 1.33 -7.94
CA LEU A 25 4.88 0.89 -9.25
C LEU A 25 5.72 1.49 -10.38
N ILE A 26 5.99 2.80 -10.35
CA ILE A 26 6.84 3.45 -11.35
C ILE A 26 8.24 2.82 -11.38
N ARG A 27 8.84 2.58 -10.21
CA ARG A 27 10.16 1.92 -10.12
C ARG A 27 10.16 0.49 -10.64
N ILE A 28 9.11 -0.29 -10.39
CA ILE A 28 8.97 -1.63 -10.95
C ILE A 28 8.91 -1.56 -12.48
N ILE A 29 8.12 -0.65 -13.04
CA ILE A 29 8.02 -0.47 -14.49
C ILE A 29 9.38 -0.10 -15.09
N GLU A 30 10.11 0.83 -14.47
CA GLU A 30 11.46 1.22 -14.91
C GLU A 30 12.45 0.05 -14.84
N LYS A 31 12.45 -0.73 -13.75
CA LYS A 31 13.34 -1.87 -13.57
C LYS A 31 13.03 -3.04 -14.50
N ILE A 32 11.75 -3.29 -14.80
CA ILE A 32 11.36 -4.28 -15.82
C ILE A 32 11.92 -3.88 -17.19
N HIS A 33 11.91 -2.59 -17.52
CA HIS A 33 12.47 -2.10 -18.78
C HIS A 33 14.00 -2.25 -18.85
N LEU A 34 14.68 -2.16 -17.70
CA LEU A 34 16.13 -2.30 -17.59
C LEU A 34 16.61 -3.75 -17.35
N GLU A 35 15.69 -4.73 -17.34
CA GLU A 35 15.96 -6.14 -16.98
C GLU A 35 16.67 -6.29 -15.61
N GLU A 36 16.40 -5.37 -14.67
CA GLU A 36 16.96 -5.39 -13.32
C GLU A 36 16.07 -6.16 -12.33
N ASP A 37 16.70 -6.87 -11.40
CA ASP A 37 16.03 -7.49 -10.27
C ASP A 37 15.36 -6.43 -9.37
N HIS A 38 14.10 -6.71 -9.00
CA HIS A 38 13.24 -5.80 -8.23
C HIS A 38 12.52 -6.48 -7.04
N PRO A 39 13.19 -7.31 -6.21
CA PRO A 39 12.55 -8.01 -5.09
C PRO A 39 12.07 -7.06 -3.99
N LEU A 40 12.81 -5.97 -3.76
CA LEU A 40 12.54 -5.01 -2.68
C LEU A 40 11.33 -4.14 -3.04
N GLU A 41 11.26 -3.68 -4.29
CA GLU A 41 10.13 -2.94 -4.82
C GLU A 41 8.86 -3.81 -4.84
N THR A 42 8.97 -5.06 -5.29
CA THR A 42 7.84 -6.00 -5.27
C THR A 42 7.27 -6.18 -3.87
N PHE A 43 8.15 -6.31 -2.87
CA PHE A 43 7.74 -6.41 -1.47
C PHE A 43 6.98 -5.15 -1.00
N TRP A 44 7.53 -3.96 -1.23
CA TRP A 44 6.86 -2.69 -0.85
C TRP A 44 5.56 -2.46 -1.61
N PHE A 45 5.48 -2.90 -2.87
CA PHE A 45 4.28 -2.84 -3.68
C PHE A 45 3.18 -3.73 -3.10
N THR A 46 3.50 -4.99 -2.77
CA THR A 46 2.53 -5.90 -2.14
C THR A 46 2.08 -5.41 -0.78
N VAL A 47 3.02 -4.96 0.07
CA VAL A 47 2.68 -4.45 1.41
C VAL A 47 1.77 -3.22 1.33
N SER A 48 2.13 -2.23 0.50
CA SER A 48 1.32 -1.02 0.33
C SER A 48 -0.08 -1.32 -0.22
N PHE A 49 -0.17 -2.24 -1.20
CA PHE A 49 -1.44 -2.68 -1.74
C PHE A 49 -2.33 -3.38 -0.70
N VAL A 50 -1.78 -4.33 0.04
CA VAL A 50 -2.52 -5.09 1.06
C VAL A 50 -3.02 -4.18 2.18
N VAL A 51 -2.18 -3.23 2.64
CA VAL A 51 -2.59 -2.24 3.65
C VAL A 51 -3.75 -1.39 3.14
N MET A 52 -3.65 -0.88 1.91
CA MET A 52 -4.72 -0.06 1.31
C MET A 52 -6.04 -0.84 1.18
N ILE A 53 -6.01 -2.05 0.62
CA ILE A 53 -7.21 -2.88 0.44
C ILE A 53 -7.83 -3.23 1.79
N THR A 54 -7.04 -3.63 2.78
CA THR A 54 -7.55 -4.00 4.10
C THR A 54 -8.29 -2.83 4.77
N VAL A 55 -7.74 -1.62 4.67
CA VAL A 55 -8.38 -0.42 5.23
C VAL A 55 -9.65 -0.06 4.46
N ILE A 56 -9.62 -0.10 3.13
CA ILE A 56 -10.80 0.19 2.30
C ILE A 56 -11.92 -0.83 2.57
N THR A 57 -11.60 -2.12 2.59
CA THR A 57 -12.55 -3.19 2.88
C THR A 57 -13.14 -3.07 4.28
N TYR A 58 -12.34 -2.69 5.28
CA TYR A 58 -12.85 -2.45 6.62
C TYR A 58 -13.82 -1.26 6.66
N ILE A 59 -13.46 -0.13 6.05
CA ILE A 59 -14.31 1.06 6.00
C ILE A 59 -15.64 0.73 5.32
N LEU A 60 -15.59 0.08 4.15
CA LEU A 60 -16.79 -0.31 3.40
C LEU A 60 -17.64 -1.35 4.13
N GLY A 61 -17.03 -2.34 4.77
CA GLY A 61 -17.75 -3.38 5.53
C GLY A 61 -18.29 -2.90 6.88
N SER A 62 -17.84 -1.74 7.36
CA SER A 62 -18.34 -1.08 8.57
C SER A 62 -19.49 -0.09 8.32
N LEU A 63 -19.85 0.14 7.06
CA LEU A 63 -20.91 1.03 6.60
C LEU A 63 -22.24 0.27 6.42
#